data_AF-A0AAV3ZVX4-F1
#
_entry.id   AF-A0AAV3ZVX4-F1
#
_cell.length_a   1.000
_cell.length_b   1.000
_cell.length_c   1.000
_cell.angle_alpha   90.00
_cell.angle_beta   90.00
_cell.angle_gamma   90.00
#
_symmetry.space_group_name_H-M   'P 1'
#
loop_
_entity.id
_entity.type
_entity.pdbx_description
1 polymer ?
#
loop_
_entity_poly.entity_id
_entity_poly.type
_entity_poly.pdbx_seq_one_letter_code
_entity_poly.pdbx_strand_id
1 'polypeptide(L)'
;MASSQTSQPQGNLFPICIDEMVVGHKGRWVYEQFNATKPDKYHIKSFGLVESKTGYVLNVLKHYGSDTAYSPSCDPDSGIAMKIFDTLTSAYRSWQ
;
A
#
# COMPACT_ATOMS: atom_id res chain seq x y z
N MET A 1 7.14 43.80 -12.16
CA MET A 1 7.80 42.71 -12.91
C MET A 1 7.19 41.41 -12.43
N ALA A 2 6.38 40.75 -13.27
CA ALA A 2 5.77 39.48 -12.93
C ALA A 2 6.85 38.39 -13.03
N SER A 3 7.12 37.70 -11.92
CA SER A 3 8.01 36.54 -11.90
C SER A 3 7.37 35.41 -12.69
N SER A 4 7.90 35.13 -13.88
CA SER A 4 7.59 33.96 -14.68
C SER A 4 7.96 32.70 -13.90
N GLN A 5 6.96 32.01 -13.35
CA GLN A 5 7.14 30.68 -12.79
C GLN A 5 7.49 29.73 -13.93
N THR A 6 8.76 29.33 -14.00
CA THR A 6 9.21 28.23 -14.85
C THR A 6 8.56 26.94 -14.36
N SER A 7 7.54 26.48 -15.09
CA SER A 7 6.95 25.16 -14.90
C SER A 7 8.02 24.09 -15.13
N GLN A 8 8.48 23.45 -14.06
CA GLN A 8 9.26 22.22 -14.15
C GLN A 8 8.49 21.24 -15.05
N PRO A 9 9.15 20.56 -16.00
CA PRO A 9 8.48 19.53 -16.78
C PRO A 9 7.99 18.48 -15.79
N GLN A 10 6.68 18.31 -15.68
CA GLN A 10 6.09 17.20 -14.96
C GLN A 10 6.45 15.94 -15.76
N GLY A 11 7.65 15.40 -15.54
CA GLY A 11 8.05 14.11 -16.11
C GLY A 11 6.96 13.12 -15.73
N ASN A 12 6.45 12.35 -16.70
CA ASN A 12 5.26 11.49 -16.57
C ASN A 12 5.12 10.87 -15.17
N LEU A 13 4.42 11.56 -14.27
CA LEU A 13 4.16 11.08 -12.92
C LEU A 13 2.97 10.14 -13.07
N PHE A 14 3.24 8.84 -13.04
CA PHE A 14 2.18 7.85 -12.99
C PHE A 14 1.51 7.93 -11.62
N PRO A 15 0.19 8.23 -11.56
CA PRO A 15 -0.51 8.26 -10.28
C PRO A 15 -0.50 6.86 -9.64
N ILE A 16 -0.12 6.81 -8.37
CA ILE A 16 -0.11 5.59 -7.56
C ILE A 16 -1.27 5.60 -6.57
N CYS A 17 -1.84 4.44 -6.30
CA CYS A 17 -2.86 4.24 -5.29
C CYS A 17 -2.45 3.12 -4.32
N ILE A 18 -2.90 3.25 -3.07
CA ILE A 18 -2.76 2.22 -2.04
C ILE A 18 -4.15 1.85 -1.55
N ASP A 19 -4.46 0.57 -1.55
CA ASP A 19 -5.72 0.05 -1.04
C ASP A 19 -5.57 -1.37 -0.48
N GLU A 20 -6.59 -1.83 0.23
CA GLU A 20 -6.75 -3.19 0.69
C GLU A 20 -7.07 -4.14 -0.47
N MET A 21 -6.31 -5.23 -0.56
CA MET A 21 -6.55 -6.34 -1.47
C MET A 21 -6.86 -7.61 -0.68
N VAL A 22 -7.90 -8.32 -1.09
CA VAL A 22 -8.37 -9.53 -0.41
C VAL A 22 -8.41 -10.70 -1.38
N VAL A 23 -7.99 -11.87 -0.90
CA VAL A 23 -8.11 -13.14 -1.63
C VAL A 23 -8.93 -14.09 -0.76
N GLY A 24 -10.08 -14.52 -1.27
CA GLY A 24 -10.93 -15.50 -0.60
C GLY A 24 -10.15 -16.77 -0.28
N HIS A 25 -10.23 -17.22 0.97
CA HIS A 25 -9.54 -18.42 1.43
C HIS A 25 -10.47 -19.23 2.34
N LYS A 26 -10.31 -20.55 2.28
CA LYS A 26 -10.95 -21.49 3.19
C LYS A 26 -9.90 -22.51 3.60
N GLY A 27 -9.44 -22.43 4.84
CA GLY A 27 -8.36 -23.28 5.33
C GLY A 27 -7.97 -22.92 6.75
N ARG A 28 -6.82 -23.44 7.21
CA ARG A 28 -6.27 -23.17 8.54
C ARG A 28 -5.15 -22.14 8.48
N TRP A 29 -5.41 -21.01 7.82
CA TRP A 29 -4.50 -19.88 7.85
C TRP A 29 -4.73 -19.10 9.15
N VAL A 30 -3.67 -18.97 9.97
CA VAL A 30 -3.76 -18.39 11.32
C VAL A 30 -4.20 -16.92 11.29
N TYR A 31 -3.92 -16.21 10.19
CA TYR A 31 -4.23 -14.78 10.04
C TYR A 31 -5.39 -14.51 9.08
N GLU A 32 -6.29 -15.48 8.91
CA GLU A 32 -7.52 -15.29 8.12
C GLU A 32 -8.39 -14.21 8.77
N GLN A 33 -8.96 -13.32 7.94
CA GLN A 33 -9.84 -12.26 8.40
C GLN A 33 -11.27 -12.44 7.93
N PHE A 34 -12.19 -12.10 8.82
CA PHE A 34 -13.61 -12.01 8.51
C PHE A 34 -14.01 -10.55 8.21
N ASN A 35 -14.62 -10.30 7.05
CA ASN A 35 -15.26 -9.02 6.72
C ASN A 35 -16.60 -9.26 6.04
N ALA A 36 -17.69 -8.90 6.70
CA ALA A 36 -19.05 -9.12 6.19
C ALA A 36 -19.40 -8.32 4.93
N THR A 37 -18.65 -7.25 4.64
CA THR A 37 -18.88 -6.38 3.48
C THR A 37 -18.21 -6.89 2.19
N LYS A 38 -17.29 -7.85 2.29
CA LYS A 38 -16.58 -8.41 1.14
C LYS A 38 -17.34 -9.62 0.57
N PRO A 39 -17.27 -9.87 -0.76
CA PRO A 39 -17.90 -11.04 -1.38
C PRO A 39 -17.45 -12.36 -0.73
N ASP A 40 -16.14 -12.52 -0.54
CA ASP A 40 -15.55 -13.59 0.25
C ASP A 40 -15.34 -13.12 1.69
N LYS A 41 -16.22 -13.59 2.57
CA LYS A 41 -16.23 -13.16 3.98
C LYS A 41 -14.94 -13.52 4.70
N TYR A 42 -14.38 -14.69 4.41
CA TYR A 42 -13.12 -15.18 4.96
C TYR A 42 -12.03 -15.05 3.88
N HIS A 43 -11.00 -14.28 4.19
CA HIS A 43 -9.96 -13.95 3.21
C HIS A 43 -8.60 -13.72 3.86
N ILE A 44 -7.57 -13.84 3.01
CA ILE A 44 -6.23 -13.34 3.29
C ILE A 44 -6.20 -11.86 2.90
N LYS A 45 -5.86 -11.00 3.86
CA LYS A 45 -5.73 -9.56 3.65
C LYS A 45 -4.31 -9.17 3.25
N SER A 46 -4.21 -8.23 2.33
CA SER A 46 -2.97 -7.57 1.92
C SER A 46 -3.25 -6.10 1.57
N PHE A 47 -2.19 -5.32 1.42
CA PHE A 47 -2.23 -3.95 0.92
C PHE A 47 -1.41 -3.87 -0.36
N GLY A 48 -1.99 -3.28 -1.41
CA GLY A 48 -1.34 -3.13 -2.70
C GLY A 48 -0.94 -1.70 -2.94
N LEU A 49 0.26 -1.49 -3.48
CA LEU A 49 0.63 -0.26 -4.17
C LEU A 49 0.47 -0.53 -5.67
N VAL A 50 -0.31 0.30 -6.35
CA VAL A 50 -0.73 0.04 -7.74
C VAL A 50 -0.60 1.32 -8.56
N GLU A 51 -0.18 1.19 -9.82
CA GLU A 51 -0.29 2.26 -10.81
C GLU A 51 -1.76 2.40 -11.24
N SER A 52 -2.38 3.55 -10.95
CA SER A 52 -3.84 3.67 -11.02
C SER A 52 -4.41 3.65 -12.44
N LYS A 53 -3.60 3.93 -13.47
CA LYS A 53 -4.06 3.93 -14.87
C LYS A 53 -4.14 2.53 -15.47
N THR A 54 -3.17 1.68 -15.20
CA THR A 54 -3.09 0.33 -15.78
C THR A 54 -3.55 -0.76 -14.83
N GLY A 55 -3.59 -0.48 -13.52
CA GLY A 55 -3.78 -1.49 -12.50
C GLY A 55 -2.52 -2.32 -12.24
N TYR A 56 -1.36 -1.92 -12.76
CA TYR A 56 -0.11 -2.63 -12.54
C TYR A 56 0.29 -2.59 -11.06
N VAL A 57 0.45 -3.76 -10.47
CA VAL A 57 0.81 -3.89 -9.05
C VAL A 57 2.30 -3.66 -8.89
N LEU A 58 2.64 -2.58 -8.20
CA LEU A 58 4.01 -2.15 -7.93
C LEU A 58 4.60 -2.83 -6.70
N ASN A 59 3.79 -3.00 -5.65
CA ASN A 59 4.23 -3.63 -4.40
C ASN A 59 3.03 -4.25 -3.65
N VAL A 60 3.28 -5.27 -2.83
CA VAL A 60 2.25 -5.95 -2.02
C VAL A 60 2.75 -6.28 -0.62
N LEU A 61 2.08 -5.74 0.39
CA LEU A 61 2.34 -6.01 1.80
C LEU A 61 1.27 -6.95 2.36
N LYS A 62 1.69 -8.08 2.94
CA LYS A 62 0.79 -9.08 3.51
C LYS A 62 0.46 -8.70 4.96
N HIS A 63 -0.82 -8.85 5.33
CA HIS A 63 -1.30 -8.49 6.67
C HIS A 63 -1.40 -9.73 7.55
N TYR A 64 -0.68 -9.74 8.67
CA TYR A 64 -0.62 -10.85 9.62
C TYR A 64 -1.29 -10.49 10.97
N GLY A 65 -2.37 -9.69 10.93
CA GLY A 65 -3.02 -9.23 12.16
C GLY A 65 -2.19 -8.15 12.86
N SER A 66 -1.89 -8.37 14.15
CA SER A 66 -1.02 -7.49 14.94
C SER A 66 0.41 -7.41 14.39
N ASP A 67 0.86 -8.47 13.74
CA ASP A 67 2.26 -8.67 13.35
C ASP A 67 2.48 -8.42 11.85
N THR A 68 1.78 -7.42 11.31
CA THR A 68 1.95 -7.04 9.90
C THR A 68 3.41 -6.68 9.62
N ALA A 69 3.96 -7.20 8.52
CA ALA A 69 5.39 -7.15 8.19
C ALA A 69 5.84 -5.76 7.71
N TYR A 70 5.70 -4.73 8.55
CA TYR A 70 6.19 -3.38 8.28
C TYR A 70 7.71 -3.36 8.20
N SER A 71 8.25 -2.33 7.52
CA SER A 71 9.69 -2.09 7.55
C SER A 71 10.16 -1.86 9.00
N PRO A 72 11.27 -2.48 9.43
CA PRO A 72 11.89 -2.22 10.74
C PRO A 72 12.33 -0.75 10.91
N SER A 73 12.48 -0.02 9.80
CA SER A 73 12.84 1.40 9.79
C SER A 73 11.65 2.34 9.97
N CYS A 74 10.41 1.82 10.05
CA CYS A 74 9.23 2.64 10.31
C CYS A 74 9.25 3.17 11.75
N ASP A 75 8.78 4.41 11.92
CA ASP A 75 8.62 5.02 13.25
C ASP A 75 7.71 4.12 14.13
N PRO A 76 8.21 3.60 15.28
CA PRO A 76 7.44 2.72 16.15
C PRO A 76 6.20 3.39 16.73
N ASP A 77 6.19 4.71 16.90
CA ASP A 77 5.06 5.46 17.47
C ASP A 77 4.01 5.85 16.42
N SER A 78 4.32 5.61 15.13
CA SER A 78 3.40 5.92 14.04
C SER A 78 2.21 4.95 13.97
N GLY A 79 1.07 5.47 13.52
CA GLY A 79 -0.13 4.67 13.28
C GLY A 79 0.08 3.62 12.19
N ILE A 80 -0.67 2.52 12.26
CA ILE A 80 -0.60 1.40 11.31
C ILE A 80 -0.67 1.86 9.84
N ALA A 81 -1.55 2.81 9.52
CA ALA A 81 -1.68 3.34 8.16
C ALA A 81 -0.38 3.99 7.65
N MET A 82 0.32 4.74 8.50
CA MET A 82 1.61 5.35 8.14
C MET A 82 2.68 4.29 7.93
N LYS A 83 2.73 3.27 8.80
CA LYS A 83 3.66 2.14 8.65
C LYS A 83 3.44 1.38 7.34
N ILE A 84 2.18 1.15 6.94
CA ILE A 84 1.83 0.55 5.64
C ILE A 84 2.33 1.44 4.51
N PHE A 85 2.01 2.74 4.58
CA PHE A 85 2.34 3.71 3.54
C PHE A 85 3.85 3.82 3.34
N ASP A 86 4.61 3.98 4.42
CA ASP A 86 6.07 4.05 4.39
C ASP A 86 6.70 2.75 3.89
N THR A 87 6.19 1.59 4.33
CA THR A 87 6.69 0.29 3.88
C THR A 87 6.50 0.12 2.37
N LEU A 88 5.29 0.37 1.86
CA LEU A 88 4.96 0.19 0.45
C LEU A 88 5.68 1.19 -0.46
N THR A 89 5.88 2.43 0.00
CA THR A 89 6.52 3.50 -0.78
C THR A 89 8.04 3.59 -0.60
N SER A 90 8.63 2.82 0.33
CA SER A 90 10.06 2.85 0.66
C SER A 90 10.98 2.75 -0.58
N ALA A 91 10.68 1.84 -1.50
CA ALA A 91 11.45 1.64 -2.72
C ALA A 91 11.39 2.83 -3.72
N TYR A 92 10.42 3.73 -3.58
CA TYR A 92 10.25 4.90 -4.43
C TYR A 92 10.80 6.18 -3.81
N ARG A 93 10.91 6.23 -2.47
CA ARG A 93 11.47 7.38 -1.76
C ARG A 93 13.00 7.46 -1.83
N SER A 94 13.69 6.35 -2.07
CA SER A 94 15.15 6.33 -2.17
C SER A 94 15.72 6.92 -3.47
N TRP A 95 14.85 7.38 -4.38
CA TRP A 95 15.23 7.91 -5.71
C TRP A 95 14.91 9.40 -5.88
N GLN A 96 14.54 10.10 -4.81
CA GLN A 96 14.35 11.56 -4.77
C GLN A 96 15.32 12.19 -3.79
#